data_AF-A0A0F4TG99-F1
#
_entry.id   AF-A0A0F4TG99-F1
#
_cell.length_a   1.000
_cell.length_b   1.000
_cell.length_c   1.000
_cell.angle_alpha   90.00
_cell.angle_beta   90.00
_cell.angle_gamma   90.00
#
_symmetry.space_group_name_H-M   'P 1'
#
loop_
_entity.id
_entity.type
_entity.pdbx_description
1 polymer ?
#
loop_
_entity_poly.entity_id
_entity_poly.type
_entity_poly.pdbx_seq_one_letter_code
_entity_poly.pdbx_strand_id
1 'polypeptide(L)' 'MIEALRTGPISSVEAAQMLDIVQPPSTIRRLRKKGHEIRTFWTHQSTEPGRPPHRVAKYILMREAS' A
#
# COMPACT_ATOMS: atom_id res chain seq x y z
N MET A 1 -2.43 3.81 7.42
CA MET A 1 -1.41 3.66 6.34
C MET A 1 0.01 3.71 6.87
N ILE A 2 0.50 4.84 7.41
CA ILE A 2 1.90 4.91 7.87
C ILE A 2 2.19 3.93 9.01
N GLU A 3 1.29 3.81 10.00
CA GLU A 3 1.42 2.80 11.06
C GLU A 3 1.47 1.37 10.51
N ALA A 4 0.62 1.05 9.53
CA ALA A 4 0.65 -0.26 8.89
C ALA A 4 1.97 -0.51 8.17
N LEU A 5 2.48 0.51 7.46
CA LEU A 5 3.77 0.44 6.77
C LEU A 5 4.97 0.28 7.70
N ARG A 6 4.88 0.71 8.97
CA ARG A 6 5.88 0.43 10.01
C ARG A 6 5.93 -1.03 10.39
N THR A 7 4.78 -1.70 10.38
CA THR A 7 4.68 -3.13 10.69
C THR A 7 5.09 -4.02 9.52
N GLY A 8 5.02 -3.50 8.29
CA GLY A 8 5.52 -4.19 7.10
C GLY A 8 4.91 -3.69 5.80
N PRO A 9 5.29 -4.33 4.67
CA PRO A 9 4.71 -4.05 3.37
C PRO A 9 3.19 -4.25 3.34
N ILE A 10 2.46 -3.38 2.64
CA ILE A 10 1.01 -3.51 2.45
C ILE A 10 0.60 -3.31 1.01
N SER A 11 -0.30 -4.15 0.49
CA SER A 11 -0.87 -4.01 -0.84
C SER A 11 -1.97 -2.95 -0.89
N SER A 12 -2.28 -2.45 -2.08
CA SER A 12 -3.43 -1.56 -2.28
C SER A 12 -4.75 -2.23 -1.93
N VAL A 13 -4.83 -3.55 -2.09
CA VAL A 13 -6.01 -4.35 -1.72
C VAL A 13 -6.11 -4.47 -0.20
N GLU A 14 -5.01 -4.86 0.46
CA GLU A 14 -4.95 -4.97 1.93
C GLU A 14 -5.22 -3.61 2.58
N ALA A 15 -4.68 -2.52 2.03
CA ALA A 15 -4.94 -1.18 2.54
C ALA A 15 -6.40 -0.75 2.39
N ALA A 16 -7.09 -1.16 1.31
CA ALA A 16 -8.50 -0.87 1.14
C ALA A 16 -9.37 -1.70 2.10
N GLN A 17 -9.07 -3.00 2.25
CA GLN A 17 -9.87 -3.93 3.06
C GLN A 17 -9.60 -3.83 4.56
N MET A 18 -8.34 -3.74 4.98
CA MET A 18 -7.94 -3.81 6.40
C MET A 18 -7.88 -2.43 7.06
N LEU A 19 -7.54 -1.38 6.30
CA LEU A 19 -7.38 -0.02 6.84
C LEU A 19 -8.54 0.91 6.48
N ASP A 20 -9.55 0.40 5.76
CA ASP A 20 -10.71 1.15 5.27
C ASP A 20 -10.31 2.43 4.48
N ILE A 21 -9.22 2.33 3.70
CA ILE A 21 -8.73 3.44 2.89
C ILE A 21 -9.34 3.35 1.50
N VAL A 22 -10.28 4.27 1.21
CA VAL A 22 -10.98 4.33 -0.08
C VAL A 22 -10.04 4.48 -1.27
N GLN A 23 -8.96 5.26 -1.13
CA GLN A 23 -7.97 5.51 -2.20
C GLN A 23 -6.53 5.37 -1.66
N PRO A 24 -5.99 4.13 -1.58
CA PRO A 24 -4.63 3.88 -1.10
C PRO A 24 -3.55 4.65 -1.87
N PRO A 25 -3.56 4.73 -3.22
CA PRO A 25 -2.56 5.48 -3.98
C PRO A 25 -2.48 6.96 -3.60
N SER A 26 -3.63 7.60 -3.37
CA SER A 26 -3.71 9.01 -2.95
C SER A 26 -3.09 9.21 -1.56
N THR A 27 -3.32 8.26 -0.65
CA THR A 27 -2.70 8.28 0.68
C THR A 27 -1.18 8.15 0.60
N ILE A 28 -0.67 7.23 -0.23
CA ILE A 28 0.77 7.06 -0.45
C ILE A 28 1.39 8.31 -1.07
N ARG A 29 0.73 8.92 -2.07
CA ARG A 29 1.18 10.19 -2.68
C ARG A 29 1.30 11.29 -1.63
N ARG A 30 0.34 11.40 -0.72
CA ARG A 30 0.37 12.36 0.38
C ARG A 30 1.51 12.08 1.36
N LEU A 31 1.77 10.83 1.70
CA LEU A 31 2.89 10.45 2.59
C LEU A 31 4.24 10.74 1.93
N ARG A 32 4.42 10.44 0.65
CA ARG A 32 5.64 10.81 -0.09
C ARG A 32 5.85 12.32 -0.10
N LYS A 33 4.79 13.11 -0.28
CA LYS A 33 4.85 14.59 -0.20
C LYS A 33 5.28 15.08 1.18
N LYS A 34 4.99 14.33 2.25
CA LYS A 34 5.46 14.63 3.61
C LYS A 34 6.92 14.23 3.85
N GLY A 35 7.60 13.63 2.88
CA GLY A 35 9.02 13.26 2.98
C GLY A 35 9.29 11.79 3.31
N HIS A 36 8.26 10.95 3.44
CA HIS A 36 8.45 9.51 3.62
C HIS A 36 8.92 8.85 2.32
N GLU A 37 9.97 8.04 2.38
CA GLU A 37 10.41 7.22 1.26
C GLU A 37 9.62 5.92 1.24
N ILE A 38 8.67 5.81 0.32
CA ILE A 38 7.83 4.62 0.13
C ILE A 38 8.01 4.13 -1.30
N ARG A 39 8.46 2.88 -1.49
CA ARG A 39 8.57 2.24 -2.80
C ARG A 39 7.29 1.49 -3.16
N THR A 40 7.01 1.39 -4.46
CA THR A 40 5.89 0.63 -4.99
C THR A 40 6.42 -0.51 -5.83
N PHE A 41 6.05 -1.73 -5.46
CA PHE A 41 6.27 -2.94 -6.25
C PHE A 41 4.94 -3.40 -6.83
N TRP A 42 4.99 -4.07 -7.98
CA TRP A 42 3.80 -4.64 -8.59
C TRP A 42 3.80 -6.15 -8.33
N THR A 43 2.71 -6.66 -7.79
CA THR A 43 2.52 -8.09 -7.53
C THR A 43 1.19 -8.54 -8.11
N HIS A 44 1.05 -9.82 -8.45
CA HIS A 44 -0.25 -10.39 -8.80
C HIS A 44 -0.91 -10.92 -7.52
N GLN A 45 -2.13 -10.46 -7.24
CA GLN A 45 -2.92 -10.89 -6.10
C GLN A 45 -4.37 -11.08 -6.54
N SER A 46 -5.00 -12.15 -6.07
CA SER A 46 -6.45 -12.31 -6.16
C SER A 46 -7.09 -11.54 -5.02
N THR A 47 -8.04 -10.66 -5.31
CA THR A 47 -8.78 -9.89 -4.29
C THR A 47 -9.77 -10.74 -3.52
N GLU A 48 -10.28 -11.80 -4.15
CA GLU A 48 -11.31 -12.70 -3.62
C GLU A 48 -11.08 -14.12 -4.14
N PRO A 49 -11.49 -15.16 -3.37
CA PRO A 49 -11.49 -16.54 -3.85
C PRO A 49 -12.26 -16.66 -5.17
N GLY A 50 -11.65 -17.29 -6.18
CA GLY A 50 -12.26 -17.49 -7.49
C GLY A 50 -12.08 -16.30 -8.47
N ARG A 51 -11.58 -15.15 -8.02
CA ARG A 51 -11.25 -14.05 -8.95
C ARG A 51 -9.83 -14.23 -9.52
N PRO A 52 -9.63 -14.06 -10.84
CA PRO A 52 -8.30 -14.10 -11.43
C PRO A 52 -7.33 -13.13 -10.74
N PRO A 53 -6.07 -13.54 -10.49
CA PRO A 53 -5.06 -12.63 -9.98
C PRO A 53 -4.88 -11.46 -10.94
N HIS A 54 -4.82 -10.25 -10.40
CA HIS A 54 -4.50 -9.07 -11.17
C HIS A 54 -3.36 -8.31 -10.50
N ARG A 55 -2.77 -7.41 -11.29
CA ARG A 55 -1.63 -6.61 -10.83
C ARG A 55 -2.10 -5.58 -9.81
N VAL A 56 -1.58 -5.69 -8.60
CA VAL A 56 -1.84 -4.78 -7.47
C VAL A 56 -0.55 -4.11 -7.03
N ALA A 57 -0.67 -2.90 -6.50
CA ALA A 57 0.47 -2.18 -5.94
C ALA A 57 0.78 -2.70 -4.55
N LYS A 58 2.06 -2.94 -4.24
CA LYS A 58 2.57 -3.27 -2.91
C LYS A 58 3.49 -2.16 -2.45
N TYR A 59 3.16 -1.54 -1.33
CA TYR A 59 3.87 -0.40 -0.78
C TYR A 59 4.82 -0.87 0.31
N ILE A 60 6.07 -0.39 0.26
CA ILE A 60 7.12 -0.70 1.23
C ILE A 60 7.71 0.62 1.74
N LEU A 61 7.70 0.80 3.05
CA LEU A 61 8.36 1.94 3.70
C LEU A 61 9.85 1.67 3.79
N MET A 62 10.63 2.54 3.17
CA MET A 62 12.10 2.48 3.19
C MET A 62 12.67 3.39 4.28
N ARG A 63 12.07 4.58 4.42
CA ARG A 63 12.51 5.60 5.38
C ARG A 63 11.35 6.50 5.75
N GLU A 64 11.25 6.85 7.03
CA GLU A 64 10.31 7.88 7.48
C GLU A 64 10.86 9.29 7.36
N ALA A 65 9.97 10.26 7.18
CA ALA A 65 10.32 11.65 7.36
C ALA A 65 10.71 11.87 8.83
N SER A 66 11.82 12.60 9.03
CA SER A 66 12.28 13.08 10.34
C SER A 66 11.48 14.29 10.78
#